data_AF-K5W373-F1
#
_entry.id   AF-K5W373-F1
#
_cell.length_a   1.000
_cell.length_b   1.000
_cell.length_c   1.000
_cell.angle_alpha   90.00
_cell.angle_beta   90.00
_cell.angle_gamma   90.00
#
_symmetry.space_group_name_H-M   'P 1'
#
loop_
_entity.id
_entity.type
_entity.pdbx_description
1 polymer ?
#
loop_
_entity_poly.entity_id
_entity_poly.type
_entity_poly.pdbx_seq_one_letter_code
_entity_poly.pdbx_strand_id
1 'polypeptide(L)'
;VKGGGHGMAPTFSSTTGIHISMVGFSKIRYDSQNQVVEIGSGCLWAQVYSKLARTGRNIVGGASADGVGVGGWLVGGGYSLKSNCHGLGIDNVVEFEIVTPDGRVRTANADKNSDLFQALRGGGNNFGIVTKFTLRTFAQETSTYVCFGFLSQHLRN
;
A
#
# COMPACT_ATOMS: atom_id res chain seq x y z
N VAL A 1 3.67 6.78 -13.14
CA VAL A 1 3.96 5.47 -12.52
C VAL A 1 2.65 4.90 -12.01
N LYS A 2 2.33 3.63 -12.28
CA LYS A 2 1.03 3.04 -11.92
C LYS A 2 1.18 1.76 -11.11
N GLY A 3 0.61 1.78 -9.90
CA GLY A 3 0.30 0.58 -9.11
C GLY A 3 -1.04 -0.02 -9.54
N GLY A 4 -2.04 0.01 -8.66
CA GLY A 4 -3.40 -0.49 -8.96
C GLY A 4 -4.23 0.42 -9.88
N GLY A 5 -3.80 1.66 -10.11
CA GLY A 5 -4.46 2.57 -11.07
C GLY A 5 -5.69 3.30 -10.55
N HIS A 6 -5.87 3.38 -9.23
CA HIS A 6 -7.02 3.99 -8.56
C HIS A 6 -6.89 5.52 -8.34
N GLY A 7 -6.01 6.18 -9.10
CA GLY A 7 -5.85 7.64 -9.06
C GLY A 7 -7.04 8.33 -9.73
N MET A 8 -7.67 9.28 -9.03
CA MET A 8 -8.87 9.99 -9.52
C MET A 8 -8.54 11.19 -10.42
N ALA A 9 -7.36 11.78 -10.23
CA ALA A 9 -6.94 12.92 -11.03
C ALA A 9 -6.43 12.47 -12.41
N PRO A 10 -6.68 13.25 -13.47
CA PRO A 10 -6.02 13.05 -14.75
C PRO A 10 -4.52 12.94 -14.56
N THR A 11 -3.85 12.08 -15.34
CA THR A 11 -2.39 11.84 -15.33
C THR A 11 -1.80 11.07 -14.13
N PHE A 12 -2.57 10.76 -13.08
CA PHE A 12 -2.03 10.04 -11.91
C PHE A 12 -1.76 8.55 -12.19
N SER A 13 -2.49 7.97 -13.14
CA SER A 13 -2.36 6.56 -13.53
C SER A 13 -2.47 6.38 -15.05
N SER A 14 -2.16 7.44 -15.78
CA SER A 14 -2.14 7.50 -17.24
C SER A 14 -1.12 8.55 -17.68
N THR A 15 -0.56 8.39 -18.87
CA THR A 15 0.37 9.36 -19.46
C THR A 15 0.39 9.18 -20.97
N THR A 16 0.73 10.23 -21.70
CA THR A 16 1.04 10.18 -23.14
C THR A 16 2.49 9.76 -23.42
N GLY A 17 3.34 9.77 -22.38
CA GLY A 17 4.73 9.34 -22.45
C GLY A 17 4.95 7.92 -21.95
N ILE A 18 6.08 7.68 -21.28
CA ILE A 18 6.42 6.35 -20.75
C ILE A 18 5.60 6.05 -19.50
N HIS A 19 4.82 4.96 -19.57
CA HIS A 19 4.03 4.48 -18.46
C HIS A 19 4.72 3.32 -17.74
N ILE A 20 5.35 3.61 -16.60
CA ILE A 20 5.95 2.57 -15.75
C ILE A 20 4.85 1.87 -14.96
N SER A 21 4.57 0.62 -15.34
CA SER A 21 3.62 -0.27 -14.67
C SER A 21 4.32 -1.09 -13.58
N MET A 22 3.79 -1.06 -12.37
CA MET A 22 4.35 -1.78 -11.22
C MET A 22 3.81 -3.21 -11.09
N VAL A 23 2.93 -3.69 -11.99
CA VAL A 23 2.22 -4.98 -11.86
C VAL A 23 3.16 -6.19 -11.65
N GLY A 24 4.40 -6.13 -12.15
CA GLY A 24 5.41 -7.18 -11.92
C GLY A 24 5.97 -7.23 -10.50
N PHE A 25 5.83 -6.16 -9.73
CA PHE A 25 6.18 -6.09 -8.30
C PHE A 25 5.01 -6.60 -7.45
N SER A 26 4.70 -7.89 -7.60
CA SER A 26 3.53 -8.56 -7.00
C SER A 26 3.87 -9.52 -5.86
N LYS A 27 5.14 -9.55 -5.42
CA LYS A 27 5.61 -10.44 -4.36
C LYS A 27 5.06 -10.00 -3.00
N ILE A 28 4.57 -10.96 -2.22
CA ILE A 28 4.12 -10.77 -0.83
C ILE A 28 4.77 -11.84 0.05
N ARG A 29 5.56 -11.42 1.04
CA ARG A 29 6.27 -12.30 1.97
C ARG A 29 6.00 -11.88 3.41
N TYR A 30 5.36 -12.76 4.17
CA TYR A 30 5.16 -12.56 5.61
C TYR A 30 6.36 -13.15 6.38
N ASP A 31 6.90 -12.38 7.31
CA ASP A 31 7.95 -12.77 8.24
C ASP A 31 7.36 -12.85 9.66
N SER A 32 7.22 -14.09 10.14
CA SER A 32 6.68 -14.37 11.47
C SER A 32 7.66 -14.11 12.61
N GLN A 33 8.96 -13.99 12.35
CA GLN A 33 9.92 -13.68 13.40
C GLN A 33 9.89 -12.20 13.72
N ASN A 34 9.91 -11.37 12.68
CA ASN A 34 9.91 -9.92 12.82
C ASN A 34 8.50 -9.31 12.84
N GLN A 35 7.46 -10.13 12.63
CA GLN A 35 6.05 -9.71 12.60
C GLN A 35 5.78 -8.61 11.55
N VAL A 36 6.45 -8.73 10.39
CA VAL A 36 6.31 -7.80 9.26
C VAL A 36 5.86 -8.53 8.01
N VAL A 37 5.31 -7.78 7.05
CA VAL A 37 5.04 -8.26 5.71
C VAL A 37 5.72 -7.37 4.69
N GLU A 38 6.45 -7.99 3.77
CA GLU A 38 6.99 -7.34 2.59
C GLU A 38 5.98 -7.43 1.45
N ILE A 39 5.71 -6.32 0.80
CA ILE A 39 4.70 -6.17 -0.23
C ILE A 39 5.29 -5.40 -1.41
N GLY A 40 5.22 -5.97 -2.60
CA GLY A 40 5.57 -5.28 -3.83
C GLY A 40 4.59 -4.14 -4.14
N SER A 41 5.07 -3.04 -4.70
CA SER A 41 4.23 -1.86 -4.95
C SER A 41 3.13 -2.03 -6.00
N GLY A 42 3.20 -3.11 -6.79
CA GLY A 42 2.18 -3.52 -7.76
C GLY A 42 1.02 -4.32 -7.19
N CYS A 43 1.11 -4.75 -5.92
CA CYS A 43 0.05 -5.54 -5.30
C CYS A 43 -1.25 -4.74 -5.15
N LEU A 44 -2.37 -5.47 -5.18
CA LEU A 44 -3.67 -4.99 -4.72
C LEU A 44 -3.91 -5.43 -3.27
N TRP A 45 -4.70 -4.67 -2.51
CA TRP A 45 -4.98 -4.99 -1.11
C TRP A 45 -5.64 -6.37 -0.93
N ALA A 46 -6.53 -6.79 -1.84
CA ALA A 46 -7.14 -8.12 -1.83
C ALA A 46 -6.10 -9.26 -1.85
N GLN A 47 -5.03 -9.11 -2.63
CA GLN A 47 -3.95 -10.10 -2.70
C GLN A 47 -3.19 -10.20 -1.37
N VAL A 48 -2.95 -9.05 -0.73
CA VAL A 48 -2.29 -8.98 0.57
C VAL A 48 -3.13 -9.63 1.66
N TYR A 49 -4.42 -9.31 1.73
CA TYR A 49 -5.32 -9.93 2.70
C TYR A 49 -5.45 -11.43 2.50
N SER A 50 -5.57 -11.89 1.25
CA SER A 50 -5.60 -13.32 0.93
C SER A 50 -4.34 -14.05 1.42
N LYS A 51 -3.16 -13.43 1.25
CA LYS A 51 -1.89 -13.98 1.71
C LYS A 51 -1.80 -14.07 3.24
N LEU A 52 -2.37 -13.10 3.95
CA LEU A 52 -2.32 -13.03 5.42
C LEU A 52 -3.45 -13.78 6.13
N ALA A 53 -4.53 -14.14 5.44
CA ALA A 53 -5.75 -14.69 6.04
C ALA A 53 -5.53 -15.87 7.00
N ARG A 54 -4.54 -16.73 6.75
CA ARG A 54 -4.25 -17.93 7.57
C ARG A 54 -3.10 -17.75 8.56
N THR A 55 -2.56 -16.54 8.68
CA THR A 55 -1.41 -16.25 9.56
C THR A 55 -1.83 -15.81 10.96
N GLY A 56 -3.12 -15.53 11.18
CA GLY A 56 -3.60 -14.92 12.43
C GLY A 56 -3.13 -13.46 12.60
N ARG A 57 -2.63 -12.83 11.53
CA ARG A 57 -2.17 -11.44 11.52
C ARG A 57 -2.97 -10.59 10.55
N ASN A 58 -3.00 -9.31 10.85
CA ASN A 58 -3.59 -8.27 10.01
C ASN A 58 -2.62 -7.08 9.87
N ILE A 59 -2.99 -6.14 8.99
CA ILE A 59 -2.25 -4.92 8.68
C ILE A 59 -3.21 -3.74 8.49
N VAL A 60 -2.67 -2.53 8.53
CA VAL A 60 -3.42 -1.32 8.15
C VAL A 60 -3.40 -1.19 6.63
N GLY A 61 -4.49 -1.62 5.98
CA GLY A 61 -4.63 -1.57 4.53
C GLY A 61 -5.91 -0.87 4.06
N GLY A 62 -6.05 -0.70 2.74
CA GLY A 62 -7.21 -0.07 2.12
C GLY A 62 -8.48 -0.93 2.19
N ALA A 63 -9.64 -0.28 2.39
CA ALA A 63 -10.93 -0.95 2.51
C ALA A 63 -11.48 -1.46 1.15
N SER A 64 -11.27 -0.71 0.06
CA SER A 64 -11.66 -1.12 -1.30
C SER A 64 -10.63 -2.10 -1.89
N ALA A 65 -10.65 -3.33 -1.39
CA ALA A 65 -9.57 -4.30 -1.56
C ALA A 65 -9.28 -4.70 -3.02
N ASP A 66 -10.31 -4.78 -3.87
CA ASP A 66 -10.20 -5.34 -5.23
C ASP A 66 -9.67 -4.37 -6.28
N GLY A 67 -9.71 -3.06 -6.02
CA GLY A 67 -9.31 -2.03 -6.99
C GLY A 67 -8.15 -1.14 -6.55
N VAL A 68 -7.93 -1.00 -5.24
CA VAL A 68 -6.90 -0.09 -4.71
C VAL A 68 -5.55 -0.80 -4.66
N GLY A 69 -4.57 -0.22 -5.34
CA GLY A 69 -3.18 -0.68 -5.29
C GLY A 69 -2.46 -0.21 -4.03
N VAL A 70 -1.60 -1.07 -3.51
CA VAL A 70 -0.80 -0.84 -2.29
C VAL A 70 0.11 0.38 -2.45
N GLY A 71 0.82 0.48 -3.58
CA GLY A 71 1.88 1.46 -3.75
C GLY A 71 1.44 2.91 -3.57
N GLY A 72 0.53 3.37 -4.44
CA GLY A 72 0.02 4.75 -4.39
C GLY A 72 -0.76 5.06 -3.11
N TRP A 73 -1.48 4.08 -2.56
CA TRP A 73 -2.24 4.25 -1.32
C TRP A 73 -1.33 4.46 -0.12
N LEU A 74 -0.22 3.71 -0.02
CA LEU A 74 0.75 3.88 1.05
C LEU A 74 1.49 5.20 0.92
N VAL A 75 2.15 5.52 -0.20
CA VAL A 75 2.92 6.78 -0.27
C VAL A 75 2.08 8.06 -0.15
N GLY A 76 0.76 7.95 -0.32
CA GLY A 76 -0.20 9.04 -0.11
C GLY A 76 -0.74 9.16 1.33
N GLY A 77 -0.37 8.27 2.25
CA GLY A 77 -0.82 8.27 3.65
C GLY A 77 -1.58 7.00 4.02
N GLY A 78 -2.71 6.76 3.34
CA GLY A 78 -3.46 5.52 3.49
C GLY A 78 -4.36 5.48 4.73
N TYR A 79 -5.59 6.00 4.58
CA TYR A 79 -6.60 5.91 5.63
C TYR A 79 -7.34 4.57 5.57
N SER A 80 -7.37 3.89 6.72
CA SER A 80 -7.96 2.57 6.92
C SER A 80 -9.07 2.58 7.98
N LEU A 81 -9.92 1.53 7.98
CA LEU A 81 -10.86 1.22 9.07
C LEU A 81 -10.16 0.90 10.41
N LYS A 82 -8.83 0.78 10.38
CA LYS A 82 -7.98 0.49 11.54
C LYS A 82 -7.18 1.70 12.02
N SER A 83 -7.38 2.88 11.40
CA SER A 83 -6.53 4.04 11.68
C SER A 83 -6.69 4.60 13.08
N ASN A 84 -7.88 4.43 13.68
CA ASN A 84 -8.15 4.83 15.05
C ASN A 84 -7.30 4.07 16.08
N CYS A 85 -6.94 2.81 15.80
CA CYS A 85 -6.16 1.97 16.71
C CYS A 85 -4.66 1.93 16.36
N HIS A 86 -4.32 2.07 15.07
CA HIS A 86 -2.98 1.78 14.57
C HIS A 86 -2.37 2.92 13.74
N GLY A 87 -3.02 4.08 13.63
CA GLY A 87 -2.57 5.18 12.77
C GLY A 87 -2.77 4.89 11.28
N LEU A 88 -2.24 5.76 10.42
CA LEU A 88 -2.37 5.62 8.97
C LEU A 88 -1.54 4.43 8.45
N GLY A 89 -1.78 4.02 7.21
CA GLY A 89 -1.00 3.02 6.52
C GLY A 89 0.51 3.33 6.53
N ILE A 90 0.86 4.60 6.29
CA ILE A 90 2.26 5.08 6.35
C ILE A 90 2.91 4.95 7.72
N ASP A 91 2.14 5.08 8.80
CA ASP A 91 2.68 5.01 10.17
C ASP A 91 3.12 3.57 10.50
N ASN A 92 2.60 2.60 9.75
CA ASN A 92 2.89 1.18 9.90
C ASN A 92 4.01 0.69 8.95
N VAL A 93 4.53 1.54 8.06
CA VAL A 93 5.67 1.18 7.21
C VAL A 93 6.96 1.25 8.03
N VAL A 94 7.77 0.19 7.99
CA VAL A 94 9.09 0.14 8.64
C VAL A 94 10.22 0.42 7.66
N GLU A 95 10.03 0.09 6.39
CA GLU A 95 11.05 0.24 5.36
C GLU A 95 10.42 0.38 3.96
N PHE A 96 11.05 1.22 3.14
CA PHE A 96 10.82 1.29 1.70
C PHE A 96 12.06 0.81 0.95
N GLU A 97 11.84 0.07 -0.13
CA GLU A 97 12.81 -0.09 -1.21
C GLU A 97 12.38 0.83 -2.36
N ILE A 98 13.29 1.68 -2.84
CA ILE A 98 12.99 2.72 -3.81
C ILE A 98 14.08 2.84 -4.87
N VAL A 99 13.66 3.01 -6.12
CA VAL A 99 14.53 3.46 -7.21
C VAL A 99 14.42 4.97 -7.30
N THR A 100 15.50 5.67 -7.00
CA THR A 100 15.60 7.13 -7.05
C THR A 100 15.94 7.63 -8.47
N PRO A 101 15.85 8.95 -8.73
CA PRO A 101 16.06 9.50 -10.07
C PRO A 101 17.44 9.23 -10.70
N ASP A 102 18.46 8.96 -9.88
CA ASP A 102 19.80 8.53 -10.34
C ASP A 102 19.87 7.05 -10.75
N GLY A 103 18.73 6.34 -10.77
CA GLY A 103 18.61 4.95 -11.20
C GLY A 103 19.10 3.92 -10.18
N ARG A 104 19.47 4.32 -8.97
CA ARG A 104 19.96 3.41 -7.94
C ARG A 104 18.86 2.94 -7.01
N VAL A 105 18.96 1.68 -6.57
CA VAL A 105 18.09 1.11 -5.55
C VAL A 105 18.59 1.55 -4.18
N ARG A 106 17.71 2.13 -3.37
CA ARG A 106 17.97 2.53 -1.99
C ARG A 106 16.96 1.90 -1.05
N THR A 107 17.43 1.64 0.17
CA THR A 107 16.61 1.25 1.31
C THR A 107 16.41 2.47 2.19
N ALA A 108 15.17 2.82 2.50
CA ALA A 108 14.84 3.93 3.39
C ALA A 108 14.05 3.43 4.60
N ASN A 109 14.61 3.60 5.80
CA ASN A 109 14.00 3.24 7.08
C ASN A 109 14.45 4.24 8.16
N ALA A 110 14.15 3.97 9.45
CA ALA A 110 14.49 4.87 10.54
C ALA A 110 16.01 5.11 10.70
N ASP A 111 16.84 4.12 10.33
CA ASP A 111 18.29 4.13 10.57
C ASP A 111 19.10 4.42 9.29
N LYS A 112 18.48 4.25 8.11
CA LYS A 112 19.15 4.38 6.80
C LYS A 112 18.31 5.24 5.85
N ASN A 113 18.92 6.29 5.30
CA ASN A 113 18.23 7.31 4.48
C ASN A 113 16.95 7.82 5.18
N SER A 114 17.09 8.22 6.45
CA SER A 114 15.96 8.53 7.34
C SER A 114 15.20 9.78 6.93
N ASP A 115 15.87 10.73 6.28
CA ASP A 115 15.29 11.87 5.58
C ASP A 115 14.35 11.43 4.44
N LEU A 116 14.80 10.49 3.61
CA LEU A 116 14.00 9.91 2.53
C LEU A 116 12.83 9.08 3.10
N PHE A 117 13.07 8.34 4.19
CA PHE A 117 12.02 7.60 4.89
C PHE A 117 10.91 8.52 5.43
N GLN A 118 11.28 9.69 5.98
CA GLN A 118 10.31 10.71 6.39
C GLN A 118 9.56 11.29 5.18
N ALA A 119 10.28 11.64 4.11
CA ALA A 119 9.70 12.25 2.92
C ALA A 119 8.70 11.32 2.21
N LEU A 120 8.95 10.01 2.17
CA LEU A 120 8.06 9.03 1.52
C LEU A 120 6.77 8.76 2.30
N ARG A 121 6.68 9.14 3.58
CA ARG A 121 5.48 8.99 4.41
C ARG A 121 4.50 10.14 4.19
N GLY A 122 3.92 10.19 2.99
CA GLY A 122 2.93 11.19 2.56
C GLY A 122 3.39 12.04 1.37
N GLY A 123 4.66 11.98 0.99
CA GLY A 123 5.20 12.73 -0.15
C GLY A 123 4.91 12.14 -1.53
N GLY A 124 4.09 11.08 -1.62
CA GLY A 124 3.76 10.44 -2.89
C GLY A 124 4.99 9.84 -3.59
N ASN A 125 4.99 9.88 -4.92
CA ASN A 125 6.07 9.36 -5.77
C ASN A 125 7.08 10.44 -6.21
N ASN A 126 7.17 11.56 -5.47
CA ASN A 126 8.05 12.68 -5.83
C ASN A 126 9.54 12.35 -5.73
N PHE A 127 9.91 11.39 -4.88
CA PHE A 127 11.31 11.05 -4.57
C PHE A 127 11.82 9.83 -5.34
N GLY A 128 10.97 9.21 -6.17
CA GLY A 128 11.30 8.03 -6.95
C GLY A 128 10.17 7.00 -6.98
N ILE A 129 10.53 5.78 -7.38
CA ILE A 129 9.60 4.67 -7.57
C ILE A 129 9.82 3.67 -6.44
N VAL A 130 8.90 3.62 -5.48
CA VAL A 130 8.91 2.58 -4.45
C VAL A 130 8.57 1.24 -5.10
N THR A 131 9.45 0.25 -4.93
CA THR A 131 9.31 -1.11 -5.48
C THR A 131 8.76 -2.09 -4.45
N LYS A 132 9.08 -1.88 -3.17
CA LYS A 132 8.68 -2.75 -2.06
C LYS A 132 8.43 -1.93 -0.79
N PHE A 133 7.42 -2.33 -0.04
CA PHE A 133 7.09 -1.83 1.29
C PHE A 133 7.26 -2.95 2.29
N THR A 134 7.82 -2.67 3.45
CA THR A 134 7.80 -3.57 4.60
C THR A 134 6.90 -2.94 5.67
N LEU A 135 5.83 -3.62 6.06
CA LEU A 135 4.85 -3.14 7.03
C LEU A 135 4.81 -3.99 8.29
N ARG A 136 4.58 -3.34 9.43
CA ARG A 136 4.25 -4.06 10.67
C ARG A 136 2.91 -4.76 10.51
N THR A 137 2.83 -5.96 11.08
CA THR A 137 1.58 -6.67 11.27
C THR A 137 1.17 -6.62 12.74
N PHE A 138 -0.11 -6.79 13.02
CA PHE A 138 -0.64 -6.94 14.38
C PHE A 138 -1.55 -8.16 14.44
N ALA A 139 -1.90 -8.60 15.65
CA ALA A 139 -2.74 -9.78 15.83
C ALA A 139 -4.13 -9.53 15.22
N GLN A 140 -4.66 -10.52 14.50
CA GLN A 140 -6.01 -10.45 13.99
C GLN A 140 -6.98 -10.63 15.15
N GLU A 141 -7.58 -9.53 15.59
CA GLU A 141 -8.74 -9.59 16.50
C GLU A 141 -10.03 -9.84 15.70
N THR A 142 -11.01 -10.48 16.35
CA THR A 142 -12.36 -10.62 15.80
C THR A 142 -13.05 -9.26 15.83
N SER A 143 -12.86 -8.45 14.80
CA SER A 143 -13.54 -7.16 14.66
C SER A 143 -14.68 -7.28 13.65
N THR A 144 -15.91 -6.98 14.09
CA THR A 144 -17.08 -6.87 13.21
C THR A 144 -17.07 -5.50 12.54
N TYR A 145 -16.73 -5.45 11.25
CA TYR A 145 -16.96 -4.26 10.42
C TYR A 145 -18.29 -4.40 9.71
N VAL A 146 -19.20 -3.45 9.92
CA VAL A 146 -20.46 -3.37 9.15
C VAL A 146 -20.18 -2.61 7.87
N CYS A 147 -20.15 -3.31 6.74
CA CYS A 147 -20.13 -2.68 5.42
C CYS A 147 -21.57 -2.52 4.94
N PHE A 148 -22.07 -1.28 4.88
CA PHE A 148 -23.38 -1.00 4.28
C PHE A 148 -23.27 -1.12 2.76
N GLY A 149 -23.73 -2.24 2.20
CA GLY A 149 -23.95 -2.36 0.77
C GLY A 149 -25.19 -1.57 0.38
N PHE A 150 -25.03 -0.45 -0.34
CA PHE A 150 -26.16 0.15 -1.04
C PHE A 150 -26.46 -0.70 -2.27
N LEU A 151 -27.55 -1.47 -2.23
CA LEU A 151 -28.15 -1.99 -3.46
C LEU A 151 -28.59 -0.77 -4.29
N SER A 152 -27.96 -0.55 -5.43
CA SER A 152 -28.53 0.31 -6.47
C SER A 152 -29.82 -0.36 -6.94
N GLN A 153 -30.95 0.08 -6.42
CA GLN A 153 -32.23 -0.17 -7.06
C GLN A 153 -32.24 0.69 -8.32
N HIS A 154 -32.01 0.07 -9.47
CA HIS A 154 -32.34 0.64 -10.76
C HIS A 154 -33.85 0.90 -10.80
N LEU A 155 -34.25 2.14 -10.54
CA LEU A 155 -35.57 2.62 -10.96
C LEU A 155 -35.51 2.75 -12.49
N ARG A 156 -36.00 1.73 -13.18
CA ARG A 156 -36.37 1.82 -14.58
C ARG A 156 -37.66 2.63 -14.66
N ASN A 157 -37.59 3.81 -15.28
CA ASN A 157 -38.76 4.47 -15.87
C ASN A 157 -39.05 3.83 -17.22
#